data_AF-A0A924KD76-F1
#
_entry.id   AF-A0A924KD76-F1
#
_cell.length_a   1.000
_cell.length_b   1.000
_cell.length_c   1.000
_cell.angle_alpha   90.00
_cell.angle_beta   90.00
_cell.angle_gamma   90.00
#
_symmetry.space_group_name_H-M   'P 1'
#
loop_
_entity.id
_entity.type
_entity.pdbx_description
1 polymer ?
#
loop_
_entity_poly.entity_id
_entity_poly.type
_entity_poly.pdbx_seq_one_letter_code
_entity_poly.pdbx_strand_id
1 'polypeptide(L)' 'MEAKVSKALKGDYCNSITQYSRFKTREVHIGAIPMGGEQPIRIQSMTTAFTMDTEASIAQSIRMIDAGCEYVR' A
#
# COMPACT_ATOMS: atom_id res chain seq x y z
N MET A 1 21.76 12.27 -22.71
CA MET A 1 20.36 11.82 -22.46
C MET A 1 20.16 11.87 -20.95
N GLU A 2 19.78 13.04 -20.45
CA GLU A 2 19.77 13.32 -19.02
C GLU A 2 18.71 12.49 -18.30
N ALA A 3 19.15 11.69 -17.33
CA ALA A 3 18.26 11.06 -16.38
C ALA A 3 17.63 12.19 -15.54
N LYS A 4 16.33 12.42 -15.71
CA LYS A 4 15.55 13.30 -14.84
C LYS A 4 15.71 12.81 -13.41
N VAL A 5 16.56 13.49 -12.63
CA VAL A 5 16.65 13.31 -11.18
C VAL A 5 15.25 13.55 -10.63
N SER A 6 14.66 12.49 -10.09
CA SER A 6 13.32 12.50 -9.52
C SER A 6 13.21 13.64 -8.52
N LYS A 7 12.33 14.59 -8.82
CA LYS A 7 11.97 15.74 -7.99
C LYS A 7 11.91 15.30 -6.52
N ALA A 8 12.85 15.76 -5.69
CA ALA A 8 12.86 15.48 -4.26
C ALA A 8 11.49 15.87 -3.69
N LEU A 9 10.78 14.91 -3.10
CA LEU A 9 9.48 15.17 -2.50
C LEU A 9 9.71 16.14 -1.34
N LYS A 10 9.17 17.35 -1.48
CA LYS A 10 9.26 18.43 -0.50
C LYS A 10 8.30 18.15 0.66
N GLY A 11 8.50 17.03 1.34
CA GLY A 11 7.73 16.61 2.51
C GLY A 11 8.53 16.91 3.76
N ASP A 12 8.06 17.86 4.57
CA ASP A 12 8.64 18.10 5.89
C ASP A 12 8.27 16.92 6.79
N TYR A 13 9.28 16.11 7.15
CA TYR A 13 9.10 14.99 8.09
C TYR A 13 8.76 15.54 9.48
N CYS A 14 7.69 15.00 10.11
CA CYS A 14 7.17 15.46 11.40
C CYS A 14 6.91 16.98 11.46
N ASN A 15 6.12 17.50 10.52
CA ASN A 15 5.73 18.91 10.46
C ASN A 15 4.87 19.40 11.66
N SER A 16 4.45 18.51 12.57
CA SER A 16 3.84 18.86 13.85
C SER A 16 4.19 17.81 14.90
N ILE A 17 4.49 18.27 16.12
CA ILE A 17 4.76 17.40 17.28
C ILE A 17 3.48 16.98 18.02
N THR A 18 2.36 17.68 17.80
CA THR A 18 1.09 17.44 18.52
C THR A 18 -0.04 16.93 17.62
N GLN A 19 0.08 17.07 16.30
CA GLN A 19 -0.98 16.70 15.36
C GLN A 19 -0.46 15.68 14.35
N TYR A 20 -1.32 14.73 14.00
CA TYR A 20 -1.03 13.78 12.93
C TYR A 20 -1.03 14.49 11.58
N SER A 21 0.03 14.25 10.81
CA SER A 21 0.16 14.72 9.44
C SER A 21 0.77 13.60 8.61
N ARG A 22 0.10 13.22 7.52
CA ARG A 22 0.56 12.16 6.63
C ARG A 22 1.75 12.64 5.82
N PHE A 23 2.84 11.88 5.85
CA PHE A 23 4.03 12.19 5.07
C PHE A 23 3.74 12.08 3.56
N LYS A 24 4.12 13.12 2.81
CA LYS A 24 3.97 13.14 1.34
C LYS A 24 4.97 12.22 0.67
N THR A 25 4.47 11.09 0.18
CA THR A 25 5.26 10.10 -0.55
C THR A 25 5.03 10.20 -2.07
N ARG A 26 5.84 9.49 -2.85
CA ARG A 26 5.54 9.26 -4.26
C ARG A 26 4.34 8.30 -4.33
N GLU A 27 3.52 8.46 -5.36
CA GLU A 27 2.52 7.44 -5.68
C GLU A 27 3.20 6.26 -6.39
N VAL A 28 2.80 5.04 -6.03
CA VAL A 28 3.25 3.78 -6.62
C VAL A 28 2.02 2.97 -7.02
N HIS A 29 2.06 2.39 -8.21
CA HIS A 29 0.97 1.56 -8.72
C HIS A 29 1.22 0.09 -8.35
N ILE A 30 0.25 -0.55 -7.68
CA ILE A 30 0.26 -1.97 -7.34
C ILE A 30 -0.96 -2.60 -8.01
N GLY A 31 -0.73 -3.26 -9.15
CA GLY A 31 -1.83 -3.69 -10.02
C GLY A 31 -2.66 -2.47 -10.48
N ALA A 32 -3.98 -2.54 -10.30
CA ALA A 32 -4.90 -1.45 -10.66
C ALA A 32 -5.09 -0.40 -9.55
N ILE A 33 -4.62 -0.65 -8.33
CA ILE A 33 -4.88 0.22 -7.17
C ILE A 33 -3.58 0.93 -6.78
N PRO A 34 -3.49 2.27 -6.90
CA PRO A 34 -2.32 3.03 -6.48
C PRO A 34 -2.28 3.29 -4.96
N MET A 35 -1.06 3.44 -4.43
CA MET A 35 -0.75 3.73 -3.03
C MET A 35 0.25 4.89 -2.92
N GLY A 36 0.10 5.74 -1.91
CA GLY A 36 1.00 6.85 -1.63
C GLY A 36 0.53 8.16 -2.26
N GLY A 37 1.31 9.22 -2.11
CA GLY A 37 0.91 10.56 -2.54
C GLY A 37 -0.39 11.01 -1.85
N GLU A 38 -1.40 11.34 -2.64
CA GLU A 38 -2.73 11.78 -2.17
C GLU A 38 -3.76 10.63 -2.09
N GLN A 39 -3.37 9.39 -2.44
CA GLN A 39 -4.24 8.21 -2.34
C GLN A 39 -4.57 7.89 -0.87
N PRO A 40 -5.72 7.26 -0.56
CA PRO A 40 -6.05 6.87 0.82
C PRO A 40 -5.02 5.90 1.44
N ILE A 41 -5.10 5.71 2.76
CA ILE A 41 -4.34 4.64 3.43
C ILE A 41 -5.02 3.34 3.05
N ARG A 42 -4.25 2.43 2.43
CA ARG A 42 -4.77 1.17 1.89
C ARG A 42 -4.68 0.06 2.92
N ILE A 43 -5.67 -0.84 2.92
CA ILE A 43 -5.70 -1.99 3.83
C ILE A 43 -5.02 -3.19 3.16
N GLN A 44 -3.97 -3.73 3.80
CA GLN A 44 -3.29 -4.94 3.38
C GLN A 44 -3.36 -6.00 4.48
N SER A 45 -3.48 -7.26 4.07
CA SER A 45 -3.35 -8.42 4.95
C SER A 45 -2.46 -9.49 4.30
N MET A 46 -2.18 -10.57 5.02
CA MET A 46 -1.34 -11.68 4.58
C MET A 46 -2.06 -13.01 4.82
N THR A 47 -1.92 -13.92 3.86
CA THR A 47 -2.39 -15.31 4.04
C THR A 47 -1.60 -16.02 5.14
N THR A 48 -2.28 -16.94 5.83
CA THR A 48 -1.67 -17.87 6.81
C THR A 48 -1.77 -19.32 6.34
N ALA A 49 -2.53 -19.58 5.27
CA ALA A 49 -2.56 -20.85 4.57
C ALA A 49 -1.16 -21.20 4.05
N PHE A 50 -0.87 -22.49 3.95
CA PHE A 50 0.36 -22.95 3.33
C PHE A 50 0.34 -22.55 1.85
N THR A 51 1.36 -21.81 1.38
CA THR A 51 1.34 -21.20 0.04
C THR A 51 1.26 -22.23 -1.10
N MET A 52 1.74 -23.46 -0.88
CA MET A 52 1.62 -24.52 -1.89
C MET A 52 0.22 -25.17 -1.90
N ASP A 53 -0.60 -24.91 -0.88
CA ASP A 53 -2.03 -25.24 -0.89
C ASP A 53 -2.78 -24.10 -1.59
N THR A 54 -3.05 -24.32 -2.87
CA THR A 54 -3.69 -23.32 -3.73
C THR A 54 -5.13 -23.05 -3.29
N GLU A 55 -5.89 -24.08 -2.93
CA GLU A 55 -7.31 -23.95 -2.58
C GLU A 55 -7.47 -23.20 -1.25
N ALA A 56 -6.67 -23.54 -0.24
CA ALA A 56 -6.68 -22.84 1.04
C ALA A 56 -6.28 -21.37 0.90
N SER A 57 -5.27 -21.08 0.07
CA SER A 57 -4.80 -19.72 -0.19
C SER A 57 -5.86 -18.88 -0.91
N ILE A 58 -6.56 -19.45 -1.90
CA ILE A 58 -7.67 -18.79 -2.59
C ILE A 58 -8.82 -18.52 -1.62
N ALA A 59 -9.26 -19.54 -0.87
CA ALA A 59 -10.37 -19.41 0.05
C ALA A 59 -10.10 -18.35 1.13
N GLN A 60 -8.87 -18.27 1.63
CA GLN A 60 -8.48 -17.23 2.58
C GLN A 60 -8.44 -15.84 1.94
N SER A 61 -7.91 -15.73 0.72
CA SER A 61 -7.85 -14.46 -0.01
C SER A 61 -9.23 -13.88 -0.25
N ILE A 62 -10.20 -14.70 -0.65
CA ILE A 62 -11.60 -14.28 -0.85
C ILE A 62 -12.18 -13.72 0.44
N ARG A 63 -12.03 -14.43 1.58
CA ARG A 63 -12.53 -13.94 2.88
C ARG A 63 -11.91 -12.60 3.28
N MET A 64 -10.63 -12.37 2.97
CA MET A 64 -9.97 -11.09 3.26
C MET A 64 -10.54 -9.97 2.38
N ILE A 65 -10.77 -10.23 1.10
CA ILE A 65 -11.38 -9.28 0.16
C ILE A 65 -12.78 -8.89 0.63
N ASP A 66 -13.60 -9.89 1.02
CA ASP A 66 -14.95 -9.66 1.54
C ASP A 66 -14.96 -8.83 2.83
N ALA A 67 -13.90 -8.93 3.63
CA ALA A 67 -13.70 -8.12 4.83
C ALA A 67 -13.17 -6.70 4.56
N GLY A 68 -12.90 -6.34 3.29
CA GLY A 68 -12.42 -5.02 2.88
C GLY A 68 -10.90 -4.90 2.69
N CYS A 69 -10.19 -6.02 2.56
CA CYS A 69 -8.77 -6.02 2.23
C CYS A 69 -8.53 -5.61 0.77
N GLU A 70 -7.67 -4.63 0.53
CA GLU A 70 -7.34 -4.15 -0.82
C GLU A 70 -6.10 -4.84 -1.40
N TYR A 71 -5.17 -5.24 -0.54
CA TYR A 71 -3.95 -5.94 -0.93
C TYR A 71 -3.75 -7.22 -0.13
N VAL A 72 -3.43 -8.32 -0.81
CA VAL A 72 -3.10 -9.60 -0.17
C VAL A 72 -1.64 -9.92 -0.41
N ARG A 73 -0.94 -10.32 0.65
CA ARG A 73 0.41 -10.88 0.60
C ARG A 73 0.40 -12.39 0.84
#